data_AF-A0AAV4EIS4-F1
#
_entry.id   AF-A0AAV4EIS4-F1
#
_cell.length_a   1.000
_cell.length_b   1.000
_cell.length_c   1.000
_cell.angle_alpha   90.00
_cell.angle_beta   90.00
_cell.angle_gamma   90.00
#
_symmetry.space_group_name_H-M   'P 1'
#
loop_
_entity.id
_entity.type
_entity.pdbx_description
1 polymer ?
#
loop_
_entity_poly.entity_id
_entity_poly.type
_entity_poly.pdbx_seq_one_letter_code
_entity_poly.pdbx_strand_id
1 'polypeptide(L)'
;MLRTVNGTTHESYRNACLALGLLEDDNIHRRTSQEACIGQSPQQLRNLFAILLTQICPSNPTELWEEFCHEMSGDYAHQTDVTEKAAKKWLSSI
;
A
#
# COMPACT_ATOMS: atom_id res chain seq x y z
N MET A 1 -27.05 13.15 -16.81
CA MET A 1 -26.12 12.04 -17.12
C MET A 1 -24.79 12.33 -16.44
N LEU A 2 -24.59 11.85 -15.21
CA LEU A 2 -23.36 12.11 -14.45
C LEU A 2 -22.34 10.94 -14.57
N ARG A 3 -22.75 9.80 -15.14
CA ARG A 3 -21.90 8.62 -15.40
C ARG A 3 -21.51 8.46 -16.87
N THR A 4 -21.95 9.36 -17.73
CA THR A 4 -21.72 9.26 -19.18
C THR A 4 -20.67 10.28 -19.58
N VAL A 5 -19.56 9.80 -20.14
CA VAL A 5 -18.41 10.59 -20.57
C VAL A 5 -18.14 10.26 -22.02
N ASN A 6 -18.12 11.27 -22.90
CA ASN A 6 -17.91 11.08 -24.35
C ASN A 6 -18.81 9.99 -24.97
N GLY A 7 -20.08 9.91 -24.54
CA GLY A 7 -21.05 8.92 -25.01
C GLY A 7 -20.92 7.52 -24.40
N THR A 8 -19.89 7.27 -23.57
CA THR A 8 -19.71 6.00 -22.85
C THR A 8 -20.28 6.10 -21.44
N THR A 9 -21.14 5.15 -21.04
CA THR A 9 -21.67 5.10 -19.67
C THR A 9 -20.80 4.19 -18.81
N HIS A 10 -20.17 4.76 -17.78
CA HIS A 10 -19.26 4.05 -16.88
C HIS A 10 -20.01 3.39 -15.71
N GLU A 11 -19.47 2.29 -15.19
CA GLU A 11 -20.06 1.48 -14.10
C GLU A 11 -20.22 2.22 -12.76
N SER A 12 -19.41 3.24 -12.52
CA SER A 12 -19.49 4.08 -11.32
C SER A 12 -19.27 5.55 -11.67
N TYR A 13 -19.74 6.45 -10.80
CA TYR A 13 -19.43 7.88 -10.91
C TYR A 13 -17.91 8.12 -10.86
N ARG A 14 -17.20 7.32 -10.08
CA ARG A 14 -15.73 7.38 -9.99
C ARG A 14 -15.06 7.07 -11.33
N ASN A 15 -15.50 6.01 -12.02
CA ASN A 15 -14.95 5.64 -13.32
C ASN A 15 -15.23 6.71 -14.37
N ALA A 16 -16.38 7.39 -14.30
CA ALA A 16 -16.65 8.56 -15.12
C ALA A 16 -15.71 9.74 -14.77
N CYS A 17 -15.50 10.04 -13.49
CA CYS A 17 -14.56 11.09 -13.08
C CYS A 17 -13.11 10.80 -13.49
N LEU A 18 -12.67 9.54 -13.41
CA LEU A 18 -11.37 9.09 -13.93
C LEU A 18 -11.28 9.29 -15.45
N ALA A 19 -12.31 8.91 -16.20
CA ALA A 19 -12.35 9.10 -17.65
C ALA A 19 -12.36 10.57 -18.07
N LEU A 20 -12.85 11.46 -17.21
CA LEU A 20 -12.81 12.92 -17.38
C LEU A 20 -11.46 13.54 -16.96
N GLY A 21 -10.53 12.76 -16.40
CA GLY A 21 -9.27 13.28 -15.86
C GLY A 21 -9.45 14.13 -14.59
N LEU A 22 -10.59 13.98 -13.89
CA LEU A 22 -10.88 14.71 -12.65
C LEU A 22 -10.30 14.04 -11.41
N LEU A 23 -9.88 12.77 -11.54
CA LEU A 23 -9.20 12.02 -10.50
C LEU A 23 -7.81 11.67 -10.99
N GLU A 24 -6.82 11.83 -10.12
CA GLU A 24 -5.46 11.36 -10.39
C GLU A 24 -5.46 9.83 -10.47
N ASP A 25 -4.66 9.32 -11.41
CA ASP A 25 -4.43 7.90 -11.60
C ASP A 25 -3.47 7.40 -10.51
N ASP A 26 -3.82 6.28 -9.86
CA ASP A 26 -3.03 5.66 -8.79
C ASP A 26 -1.64 5.19 -9.23
N ASN A 27 -1.36 5.24 -10.52
CA ASN A 27 -0.06 4.96 -11.11
C ASN A 27 1.10 5.75 -10.48
N ILE A 28 0.88 6.96 -9.95
CA ILE A 28 1.92 7.70 -9.23
C ILE A 28 2.17 7.07 -7.86
N HIS A 29 1.11 6.77 -7.10
CA HIS A 29 1.20 6.15 -5.77
C HIS A 29 1.91 4.79 -5.82
N ARG A 30 1.60 3.99 -6.84
CA ARG A 30 2.23 2.69 -7.07
C ARG A 30 3.72 2.82 -7.37
N ARG A 31 4.11 3.71 -8.28
CA ARG A 31 5.52 3.97 -8.60
C ARG A 31 6.30 4.45 -7.38
N THR A 32 5.76 5.40 -6.62
CA THR A 32 6.38 5.87 -5.38
C THR A 32 6.57 4.74 -4.35
N SER A 33 5.57 3.87 -4.22
CA SER A 33 5.65 2.72 -3.30
C SER A 33 6.68 1.69 -3.76
N GLN A 34 6.77 1.40 -5.07
CA GLN A 34 7.79 0.52 -5.65
C GLN A 34 9.21 1.05 -5.41
N GLU A 35 9.44 2.34 -5.66
CA GLU A 35 10.74 2.99 -5.39
C GLU A 35 11.11 2.91 -3.91
N ALA A 36 10.14 3.13 -3.01
CA ALA A 36 10.36 3.04 -1.58
C ALA A 36 10.75 1.62 -1.15
N CYS A 37 10.14 0.57 -1.72
CA CYS A 37 10.46 -0.82 -1.37
C CYS A 37 11.93 -1.21 -1.62
N ILE A 38 12.62 -0.50 -2.52
CA ILE A 38 14.04 -0.79 -2.83
C ILE A 38 14.98 -0.40 -1.69
N GLY A 39 14.63 0.62 -0.89
CA GLY A 39 15.58 1.23 0.05
C GLY A 39 15.03 1.59 1.43
N GLN A 40 13.73 1.46 1.66
CA GLN A 40 13.10 1.82 2.93
C GLN A 40 12.85 0.59 3.80
N SER A 41 12.90 0.76 5.11
CA SER A 41 12.50 -0.28 6.06
C SER A 41 10.97 -0.51 6.04
N PRO A 42 10.47 -1.69 6.43
CA PRO A 42 9.03 -1.96 6.54
C PRO A 42 8.26 -0.91 7.35
N GLN A 43 8.84 -0.40 8.45
CA GLN A 43 8.25 0.68 9.23
C GLN A 43 8.10 2.00 8.44
N GLN A 44 9.09 2.35 7.63
CA GLN A 44 9.02 3.53 6.76
C GLN A 44 7.99 3.34 5.64
N LEU A 45 7.85 2.13 5.10
CA LEU A 45 6.81 1.79 4.13
C LEU A 45 5.40 1.96 4.73
N ARG A 46 5.17 1.51 5.97
CA ARG A 46 3.89 1.73 6.67
C ARG A 46 3.58 3.22 6.86
N ASN A 47 4.59 4.02 7.19
CA ASN A 47 4.42 5.47 7.34
C ASN A 47 4.06 6.13 5.99
N LEU A 48 4.74 5.74 4.90
CA LEU A 48 4.41 6.21 3.55
C LEU A 48 2.97 5.85 3.19
N PHE A 49 2.56 4.60 3.43
CA PHE A 49 1.18 4.16 3.17
C PHE A 49 0.15 4.99 3.95
N ALA A 50 0.41 5.30 5.23
CA ALA A 50 -0.46 6.17 6.02
C ALA A 50 -0.55 7.62 5.46
N ILE A 51 0.56 8.16 4.92
CA ILE A 51 0.56 9.46 4.25
C ILE A 51 -0.28 9.41 2.96
N LEU A 52 -0.11 8.36 2.14
CA LEU A 52 -0.90 8.17 0.93
C LEU A 52 -2.40 8.15 1.26
N LEU A 53 -2.80 7.38 2.27
CA LEU A 53 -4.21 7.30 2.69
C LEU A 53 -4.79 8.62 3.20
N THR A 54 -4.00 9.42 3.93
CA THR A 54 -4.52 10.61 4.62
C THR A 54 -4.42 11.89 3.80
N GLN A 55 -3.39 12.02 2.96
CA GLN A 55 -3.09 13.26 2.23
C GLN A 55 -3.49 13.18 0.76
N ILE A 56 -3.31 12.01 0.15
CA ILE A 56 -3.47 11.86 -1.30
C ILE A 56 -4.76 11.12 -1.65
N CYS A 57 -5.29 10.32 -0.72
CA CYS A 57 -6.54 9.59 -0.87
C CYS A 57 -6.53 8.76 -2.17
N PRO A 58 -5.70 7.69 -2.24
CA PRO A 58 -5.59 6.88 -3.42
C PRO A 58 -6.96 6.38 -3.82
N SER A 59 -7.07 6.25 -5.11
CA SER A 59 -8.28 6.03 -5.84
C SER A 59 -8.78 4.59 -5.58
N ASN A 60 -7.87 3.62 -5.37
CA ASN A 60 -8.09 2.27 -4.87
C ASN A 60 -7.07 1.89 -3.76
N PRO A 61 -7.32 2.25 -2.49
CA PRO A 61 -6.39 1.97 -1.38
C PRO A 61 -6.22 0.49 -1.08
N THR A 62 -7.25 -0.33 -1.35
CA THR A 62 -7.23 -1.77 -1.08
C THR A 62 -6.28 -2.50 -2.03
N GLU A 63 -6.31 -2.18 -3.32
CA GLU A 63 -5.39 -2.74 -4.30
C GLU A 63 -3.94 -2.34 -4.00
N LEU A 64 -3.71 -1.09 -3.59
CA LEU A 64 -2.39 -0.63 -3.16
C LEU A 64 -1.91 -1.39 -1.93
N TRP A 65 -2.78 -1.63 -0.95
CA TRP A 65 -2.45 -2.45 0.23
C TRP A 65 -2.07 -3.87 -0.16
N GLU A 66 -2.89 -4.53 -0.98
CA GLU A 66 -2.66 -5.93 -1.39
C GLU A 66 -1.30 -6.09 -2.08
N GLU A 67 -0.87 -5.12 -2.88
CA GLU A 67 0.43 -5.14 -3.56
C GLU A 67 1.63 -5.03 -2.60
N PHE A 68 1.55 -4.19 -1.56
CA PHE A 68 2.71 -3.84 -0.72
C PHE A 68 2.66 -4.39 0.71
N CYS A 69 1.59 -5.07 1.12
CA CYS A 69 1.42 -5.54 2.50
C CYS A 69 2.51 -6.51 2.96
N HIS A 70 3.07 -7.30 2.05
CA HIS A 70 4.18 -8.20 2.33
C HIS A 70 5.45 -7.42 2.74
N GLU A 71 5.87 -6.46 1.91
CA GLU A 71 7.05 -5.63 2.19
C GLU A 71 6.85 -4.79 3.47
N MET A 72 5.65 -4.27 3.69
CA MET A 72 5.28 -3.54 4.90
C MET A 72 5.26 -4.39 6.16
N SER A 73 5.21 -5.71 6.08
CA SER A 73 5.12 -6.60 7.25
C SER A 73 6.38 -7.42 7.51
N GLY A 74 7.43 -7.24 6.70
CA GLY A 74 8.66 -8.04 6.78
C GLY A 74 9.35 -8.02 8.15
N ASP A 75 9.26 -6.92 8.89
CA ASP A 75 9.85 -6.78 10.23
C ASP A 75 9.04 -7.48 11.34
N TYR A 76 7.73 -7.65 11.16
CA TYR A 76 6.90 -8.39 12.12
C TYR A 76 7.17 -9.89 12.07
N ALA A 77 7.38 -10.45 10.87
CA ALA A 77 7.76 -11.85 10.69
C ALA A 77 9.18 -12.14 11.23
N HIS A 78 10.11 -11.19 11.08
CA HIS A 78 11.46 -11.34 11.62
C HIS A 78 11.50 -11.25 13.15
N GLN A 79 10.64 -10.45 13.78
CA GLN A 79 10.61 -10.31 15.23
C GLN A 79 10.19 -11.60 15.94
N THR A 80 9.22 -12.35 15.39
CA THR A 80 8.79 -13.63 15.97
C THR A 80 9.89 -14.69 15.90
N ASP A 81 10.61 -14.79 14.80
CA ASP A 81 11.69 -15.76 14.63
C ASP A 81 12.91 -15.45 15.50
N VAL A 82 13.26 -14.17 15.65
CA VAL A 82 14.39 -13.73 16.50
C VAL A 82 14.08 -13.96 17.97
N THR A 83 12.87 -13.62 18.42
CA THR A 83 12.47 -13.85 19.82
C THR A 83 12.38 -15.33 20.15
N GLU A 84 11.86 -16.17 19.25
CA GLU A 84 11.79 -17.60 19.47
C GLU A 84 13.19 -18.25 19.51
N LYS A 85 14.10 -17.86 18.61
CA LYS A 85 15.51 -18.31 18.65
C LYS A 85 16.23 -17.82 19.91
N ALA A 86 16.01 -16.58 20.33
CA ALA A 86 16.60 -16.04 21.56
C ALA A 86 16.07 -16.78 22.80
N ALA A 87 14.77 -17.07 22.86
CA ALA A 87 14.16 -17.85 23.93
C ALA A 87 14.70 -19.29 23.98
N LYS A 88 14.79 -19.97 22.84
CA LYS A 88 15.38 -21.32 22.74
C LYS A 88 16.84 -21.33 23.19
N LYS A 89 17.63 -20.34 22.79
CA LYS A 89 19.04 -20.19 23.19
C LYS A 89 19.19 -19.90 24.69
N TRP A 90 18.29 -19.10 25.25
CA TRP A 90 18.26 -18.83 26.70
C TRP A 90 17.93 -20.11 27.47
N LEU A 91 16.87 -20.83 27.07
CA LEU A 91 16.46 -22.11 27.67
C LEU A 91 17.54 -23.20 27.60
N SER A 92 18.39 -23.21 26.57
CA SER A 92 19.50 -24.16 26.48
C SER A 92 20.73 -23.77 27.31
N SER A 93 20.74 -22.57 27.91
CA SER A 93 21.87 -22.02 28.67
C SER A 93 21.64 -22.01 30.18
N ILE A 94 20.50 -22.53 30.65
CA ILE A 94 20.11 -22.74 32.06
C ILE A 94 20.03 -24.23 32.32
#